data_AF-A0A7C3YDQ7-F1
#
_entry.id   AF-A0A7C3YDQ7-F1
#
_cell.length_a   1.000
_cell.length_b   1.000
_cell.length_c   1.000
_cell.angle_alpha   90.00
_cell.angle_beta   90.00
_cell.angle_gamma   90.00
#
_symmetry.space_group_name_H-M   'P 1'
#
loop_
_entity.id
_entity.type
_entity.pdbx_description
1 polymer ?
#
loop_
_entity_poly.entity_id
_entity_poly.type
_entity_poly.pdbx_seq_one_letter_code
_entity_poly.pdbx_strand_id
1 'polypeptide(L)' 'MKGLAGKRVVVTGGTSGIGAATAQRFREEGCEVVVLGRREAPGAVRCDVRDPAQVRA' A
#
# COMPACT_ATOMS: atom_id res chain seq x y z
N MET A 1 -8.62 9.80 11.27
CA MET A 1 -8.45 8.57 12.07
C MET A 1 -7.51 8.94 13.21
N LYS A 2 -7.87 8.74 14.47
CA LYS A 2 -7.01 9.20 15.57
C LYS A 2 -5.83 8.23 15.76
N GLY A 3 -4.61 8.76 15.91
CA GLY A 3 -3.42 8.00 16.30
C GLY A 3 -2.65 7.28 15.19
N LEU A 4 -2.88 7.61 13.92
CA LEU A 4 -2.19 6.96 12.79
C LEU A 4 -0.97 7.73 12.25
N ALA A 5 -0.81 9.00 12.60
CA ALA A 5 0.34 9.80 12.16
C ALA A 5 1.67 9.11 12.53
N GLY A 6 2.58 9.05 11.56
CA GLY A 6 3.89 8.39 11.68
C GLY A 6 3.86 6.86 11.67
N LYS A 7 2.69 6.22 11.52
CA LYS A 7 2.61 4.76 11.38
C LYS A 7 3.00 4.33 9.96
N ARG A 8 3.57 3.12 9.87
CA ARG A 8 3.84 2.43 8.61
C ARG A 8 2.63 1.60 8.21
N VAL A 9 2.18 1.75 6.98
CA VAL A 9 1.01 1.04 6.43
C VAL A 9 1.37 0.40 5.09
N VAL A 10 1.03 -0.87 4.93
CA VAL A 10 1.13 -1.59 3.66
C VAL A 10 -0.26 -1.80 3.10
N VAL A 11 -0.48 -1.43 1.84
CA VAL A 11 -1.76 -1.61 1.13
C VAL A 11 -1.56 -2.52 -0.07
N THR A 12 -2.10 -3.74 -0.01
CA THR A 12 -2.15 -4.67 -1.15
C THR A 12 -3.28 -4.33 -2.11
N GLY A 13 -3.06 -4.51 -3.41
CA GLY A 13 -4.04 -4.11 -4.42
C GLY A 13 -4.23 -2.58 -4.50
N GLY A 14 -3.28 -1.82 -3.97
CA GLY A 14 -3.41 -0.37 -3.81
C GLY A 14 -3.16 0.46 -5.08
N THR A 15 -2.97 -0.19 -6.24
CA THR A 15 -2.63 0.49 -7.50
C THR A 15 -3.84 1.14 -8.19
N SER A 16 -5.07 0.82 -7.78
CA SER A 16 -6.30 1.37 -8.38
C SER A 16 -7.52 1.20 -7.46
N GLY A 17 -8.63 1.87 -7.80
CA GLY A 17 -9.93 1.67 -7.14
C GLY A 17 -9.87 1.92 -5.63
N ILE A 18 -10.55 1.05 -4.85
CA ILE A 18 -10.63 1.18 -3.40
C ILE A 18 -9.24 1.17 -2.76
N GLY A 19 -8.34 0.29 -3.19
CA GLY A 19 -7.00 0.21 -2.61
C GLY A 19 -6.20 1.50 -2.79
N ALA A 20 -6.33 2.17 -3.94
CA ALA A 20 -5.70 3.47 -4.16
C ALA A 20 -6.29 4.56 -3.24
N ALA A 21 -7.62 4.61 -3.12
CA ALA A 21 -8.30 5.53 -2.20
C ALA A 21 -7.92 5.26 -0.73
N THR A 22 -7.77 4.00 -0.34
CA THR A 22 -7.29 3.60 1.00
C THR A 22 -5.86 4.08 1.23
N ALA A 23 -4.94 3.87 0.27
CA ALA A 23 -3.57 4.34 0.38
C ALA A 23 -3.49 5.87 0.49
N GLN A 24 -4.27 6.59 -0.31
CA GLN A 24 -4.39 8.05 -0.23
C GLN A 24 -4.88 8.48 1.15
N ARG A 25 -5.97 7.86 1.65
CA ARG A 25 -6.52 8.19 2.97
C ARG A 25 -5.48 8.02 4.09
N PHE A 26 -4.69 6.94 4.09
CA PHE A 26 -3.64 6.78 5.10
C PHE A 26 -2.52 7.82 4.99
N ARG A 27 -2.16 8.25 3.77
CA ARG A 27 -1.18 9.33 3.57
C ARG A 27 -1.69 10.67 4.12
N GLU A 28 -2.97 10.99 3.89
CA GLU A 28 -3.61 12.19 4.44
C GLU A 28 -3.63 12.19 5.98
N GLU A 29 -3.64 11.01 6.60
CA GLU A 29 -3.54 10.83 8.05
C GLU A 29 -2.09 10.88 8.57
N GLY A 30 -1.11 11.16 7.70
CA GLY A 30 0.31 11.30 8.05
C GLY A 30 1.06 9.97 8.19
N CYS A 31 0.57 8.89 7.57
CA CYS A 31 1.24 7.59 7.57
C CYS A 31 2.35 7.51 6.51
N GLU A 32 3.36 6.69 6.75
CA GLU A 32 4.30 6.20 5.74
C GLU A 32 3.65 5.00 5.03
N VAL A 33 3.21 5.18 3.78
CA VAL A 33 2.39 4.19 3.06
C VAL A 33 3.14 3.55 1.89
N VAL A 34 3.25 2.23 1.93
CA VAL A 34 3.74 1.39 0.84
C VAL A 34 2.57 0.72 0.12
N VAL A 35 2.55 0.82 -1.20
CA VAL A 35 1.52 0.19 -2.04
C VAL A 35 2.11 -1.02 -2.75
N LEU A 36 1.41 -2.16 -2.67
CA LEU A 36 1.75 -3.40 -3.38
C LEU A 36 0.72 -3.71 -4.47
N GLY A 37 1.17 -4.15 -5.64
CA GLY A 37 0.27 -4.62 -6.70
C GLY A 37 0.97 -5.41 -7.81
N ARG A 38 0.19 -6.15 -8.61
CA ARG A 38 0.73 -6.98 -9.72
C ARG A 38 1.12 -6.15 -10.94
N ARG A 39 0.41 -5.05 -11.16
CA ARG A 39 0.63 -4.11 -12.27
C ARG A 39 1.62 -3.05 -11.81
N GLU A 40 2.50 -2.63 -12.70
CA GLU A 40 3.34 -1.46 -12.46
C GLU A 40 2.46 -0.23 -12.27
N ALA A 41 2.80 0.57 -11.26
CA ALA A 41 2.19 1.86 -10.99
C ALA A 41 3.22 2.78 -10.33
N PRO A 42 3.18 4.10 -10.58
CA PRO A 42 4.11 5.04 -9.98
C PRO A 42 4.13 4.93 -8.45
N GLY A 43 5.30 4.69 -7.86
CA GLY A 43 5.48 4.59 -6.41
C GLY A 43 4.88 3.33 -5.76
N ALA A 44 4.50 2.32 -6.55
CA ALA A 44 4.07 1.02 -6.04
C ALA A 44 5.17 -0.03 -6.22
N VAL A 45 5.28 -0.95 -5.26
CA VAL A 45 6.14 -2.13 -5.36
C VAL A 45 5.37 -3.23 -6.09
N ARG A 46 5.98 -3.80 -7.14
CA ARG A 46 5.43 -4.93 -7.84
C ARG A 46 5.47 -6.17 -6.93
N CYS A 47 4.30 -6.72 -6.62
CA CYS A 47 4.15 -7.89 -5.76
C CYS A 47 2.87 -8.64 -6.13
N ASP A 48 3.01 -9.92 -6.46
CA ASP A 48 1.90 -10.87 -6.51
C ASP A 48 1.74 -11.55 -5.16
N VAL A 49 0.68 -11.20 -4.43
CA VAL A 49 0.40 -11.74 -3.09
C VAL A 49 0.18 -13.26 -3.06
N ARG A 50 0.01 -13.89 -4.23
CA ARG A 50 -0.11 -15.36 -4.36
C ARG A 50 1.24 -16.06 -4.32
N ASP A 51 2.33 -15.35 -4.52
CA ASP A 51 3.70 -15.88 -4.49
C ASP A 51 4.34 -15.58 -3.12
N PRO A 52 4.52 -16.58 -2.23
CA PRO A 52 5.11 -16.36 -0.92
C PRO A 52 6.53 -15.80 -0.97
N ALA A 53 7.29 -16.06 -2.04
CA ALA A 53 8.63 -15.51 -2.21
C ALA A 53 8.62 -14.00 -2.47
N GLN A 54 7.52 -13.46 -3.02
CA GLN A 54 7.35 -12.02 -3.25
C GLN A 54 6.75 -11.26 -2.05
N VAL A 55 6.19 -11.97 -1.07
CA VAL A 55 5.58 -11.38 0.13
C VAL A 55 6.53 -11.40 1.32
N ARG A 56 7.38 -12.43 1.43
CA ARG A 56 8.33 -12.58 2.53
C ARG A 56 9.51 -11.61 2.34
N ALA A 57 9.93 -10.98 3.45
CA ALA A 57 11.13 -10.16 3.56
C ALA A 57 12.27 -10.97 4.16
#